data_AF-A0A3M0YDB9-F1
#
_entry.id   AF-A0A3M0YDB9-F1
#
_cell.length_a   1.000
_cell.length_b   1.000
_cell.length_c   1.000
_cell.angle_alpha   90.00
_cell.angle_beta   90.00
_cell.angle_gamma   90.00
#
_symmetry.space_group_name_H-M   'P 1'
#
loop_
_entity.id
_entity.type
_entity.pdbx_description
1 polymer ?
#
loop_
_entity_poly.entity_id
_entity_poly.type
_entity_poly.pdbx_seq_one_letter_code
_entity_poly.pdbx_strand_id
1 'polypeptide(L)'
;MKRLPWYASIEDYIPLVGEKTVERIILKAKRLRDLKLLNINSTFYGGGVAEMLSSLTLLERSVGIKSDWRLIQGSPDFFSVTKKIHNALQGASIHLTDLKMEIYEQVNLQNAIRMDLDQDLIVIHDPQPLPLIQHYRRTCPWVWRCHVD
;
A
#
# COMPACT_ATOMS: atom_id res chain seq x y z
N MET A 1 -22.54 -5.27 19.79
CA MET A 1 -21.12 -5.61 20.05
C MET A 1 -20.45 -4.35 20.59
N LYS A 2 -19.79 -4.37 21.76
CA LYS A 2 -19.13 -3.18 22.31
C LYS A 2 -17.94 -2.79 21.43
N ARG A 3 -17.84 -1.51 21.08
CA ARG A 3 -16.71 -0.97 20.32
C ARG A 3 -15.45 -1.02 21.18
N LEU A 4 -14.37 -1.59 20.65
CA LEU A 4 -13.09 -1.66 21.34
C LEU A 4 -12.47 -0.24 21.37
N PRO A 5 -11.97 0.24 22.52
CA PRO A 5 -11.57 1.64 22.69
C PRO A 5 -10.36 2.06 21.83
N TRP A 6 -9.57 1.10 21.36
CA TRP A 6 -8.44 1.32 20.46
C TRP A 6 -8.80 1.19 18.97
N TYR A 7 -10.04 0.81 18.65
CA TYR A 7 -10.48 0.70 17.26
C TYR A 7 -10.95 2.08 16.76
N ALA A 8 -10.07 2.74 16.02
CA ALA A 8 -10.35 4.03 15.39
C ALA A 8 -11.55 3.92 14.44
N SER A 9 -12.50 4.84 14.58
CA SER A 9 -13.63 4.98 13.66
C SER A 9 -13.65 6.39 13.12
N ILE A 10 -14.19 6.55 11.92
CA ILE A 10 -14.23 7.86 11.25
C ILE A 10 -14.99 8.92 12.09
N GLU A 11 -15.95 8.51 12.92
CA GLU A 11 -16.69 9.38 13.83
C GLU A 11 -15.84 9.98 14.95
N ASP A 12 -14.71 9.36 15.33
CA ASP A 12 -13.81 9.93 16.34
C ASP A 12 -13.17 11.24 15.87
N TYR A 13 -13.19 11.49 14.56
CA TYR A 13 -12.62 12.67 13.91
C TYR A 13 -13.64 13.80 13.77
N ILE A 14 -14.90 13.62 14.17
CA ILE A 14 -15.93 14.68 14.15
C ILE A 14 -15.44 15.99 14.82
N PRO A 15 -14.79 15.97 16.01
CA PRO A 15 -14.28 17.18 16.63
C PRO A 15 -13.22 17.93 15.82
N LEU A 16 -12.56 17.27 14.87
CA LEU A 16 -11.47 17.83 14.06
C LEU A 16 -11.95 18.33 12.69
N VAL A 17 -12.88 17.62 12.06
CA VAL A 17 -13.29 17.89 10.66
C VAL A 17 -14.78 18.20 10.49
N GLY A 18 -15.57 18.12 11.56
CA GLY A 18 -17.01 18.35 11.60
C GLY A 18 -17.86 17.20 11.04
N GLU A 19 -19.11 17.12 11.50
CA GLU A 19 -20.06 16.05 11.14
C GLU A 19 -20.28 15.95 9.63
N LYS A 20 -20.49 17.09 8.94
CA LYS A 20 -20.73 17.12 7.49
C LYS A 20 -19.61 16.45 6.68
N THR A 21 -18.35 16.57 7.13
CA THR A 21 -17.21 15.93 6.46
C THR A 21 -17.26 14.42 6.64
N VAL A 22 -17.52 13.97 7.86
CA VAL A 22 -17.63 12.54 8.20
C VAL A 22 -18.81 11.90 7.48
N GLU A 23 -19.98 12.52 7.48
CA GLU A 23 -21.16 12.06 6.74
C GLU A 23 -20.88 11.91 5.24
N ARG A 24 -20.18 12.89 4.64
CA ARG A 24 -19.79 12.85 3.23
C ARG A 24 -18.85 11.68 2.94
N ILE A 25 -17.91 11.37 3.83
CA ILE A 25 -17.00 10.22 3.69
C ILE A 25 -17.80 8.91 3.77
N ILE A 26 -18.65 8.75 4.79
CA ILE A 26 -19.50 7.56 4.97
C ILE A 26 -20.41 7.36 3.76
N LEU A 27 -21.02 8.43 3.23
CA LEU A 27 -21.90 8.35 2.05
C LEU A 27 -21.16 7.84 0.82
N LYS A 28 -19.91 8.26 0.59
CA LYS A 28 -19.08 7.74 -0.51
C LYS A 28 -18.67 6.28 -0.27
N ALA A 29 -18.27 5.96 0.96
CA ALA A 29 -17.83 4.61 1.34
C ALA A 29 -18.95 3.56 1.20
N LYS A 30 -20.23 3.95 1.33
CA LYS A 30 -21.38 3.04 1.08
C LYS A 30 -21.32 2.36 -0.29
N ARG A 31 -20.82 3.04 -1.32
CA ARG A 31 -20.68 2.49 -2.69
C ARG A 31 -19.51 1.51 -2.83
N LEU A 32 -18.61 1.50 -1.87
CA LEU A 32 -17.39 0.68 -1.81
C LEU A 32 -17.48 -0.38 -0.71
N ARG A 33 -18.66 -0.58 -0.14
CA ARG A 33 -18.87 -1.58 0.90
C ARG A 33 -18.50 -2.96 0.38
N ASP A 34 -17.81 -3.74 1.21
CA ASP A 34 -17.29 -5.08 0.92
C ASP A 34 -16.18 -5.16 -0.14
N LEU A 35 -15.76 -4.03 -0.73
CA LEU A 35 -14.62 -3.97 -1.64
C LEU A 35 -13.37 -4.51 -0.97
N LYS A 36 -12.73 -5.51 -1.59
CA LYS A 36 -11.43 -6.05 -1.18
C LYS A 36 -10.31 -5.15 -1.71
N LEU A 37 -9.78 -4.30 -0.83
CA LEU A 37 -8.69 -3.38 -1.13
C LEU A 37 -7.39 -3.93 -0.53
N LEU A 38 -6.35 -4.04 -1.33
CA LEU A 38 -5.03 -4.43 -0.86
C LEU A 38 -4.00 -3.32 -1.08
N ASN A 39 -3.35 -2.91 0.01
CA ASN A 39 -2.20 -2.02 -0.01
C ASN A 39 -0.91 -2.85 0.08
N ILE A 40 0.06 -2.62 -0.80
CA ILE A 40 1.38 -3.29 -0.78
C ILE A 40 2.49 -2.25 -0.71
N ASN A 41 3.37 -2.34 0.28
CA ASN A 41 4.57 -1.53 0.38
C ASN A 41 5.78 -2.39 0.83
N SER A 42 6.90 -1.74 1.19
CA SER A 42 8.15 -2.42 1.51
C SER A 42 8.50 -2.50 3.01
N THR A 43 7.74 -1.85 3.89
CA THR A 43 8.01 -1.86 5.34
C THR A 43 6.76 -1.57 6.18
N PHE A 44 6.66 -2.20 7.34
CA PHE A 44 5.62 -1.91 8.34
C PHE A 44 6.06 -0.92 9.43
N TYR A 45 7.34 -0.57 9.46
CA TYR A 45 7.90 0.35 10.44
C TYR A 45 8.90 1.31 9.78
N GLY A 46 8.96 2.53 10.30
CA GLY A 46 9.84 3.57 9.79
C GLY A 46 9.37 4.13 8.43
N GLY A 47 9.06 5.43 8.43
CA GLY A 47 8.67 6.16 7.22
C GLY A 47 7.17 6.48 7.16
N GLY A 48 6.85 7.57 6.45
CA GLY A 48 5.48 8.13 6.41
C GLY A 48 4.43 7.20 5.78
N VAL A 49 4.84 6.31 4.86
CA VAL A 49 3.91 5.36 4.23
C VAL A 49 3.37 4.34 5.24
N ALA A 50 4.25 3.75 6.06
CA ALA A 50 3.84 2.77 7.06
C ALA A 50 2.97 3.42 8.16
N GLU A 51 3.34 4.63 8.59
CA GLU A 51 2.56 5.40 9.57
C GLU A 51 1.15 5.70 9.03
N MET A 52 1.06 6.17 7.78
CA MET A 52 -0.21 6.43 7.11
C MET A 52 -1.06 5.16 6.98
N LEU A 53 -0.49 4.06 6.47
CA LEU A 53 -1.22 2.81 6.24
C LEU A 53 -1.72 2.16 7.53
N SER A 54 -0.98 2.29 8.63
CA SER A 54 -1.40 1.75 9.93
C SER A 54 -2.73 2.33 10.40
N SER A 55 -3.00 3.62 10.12
CA SER A 55 -4.26 4.28 10.47
C SER A 55 -5.29 4.18 9.35
N LEU A 56 -4.88 4.38 8.09
CA LEU A 56 -5.76 4.42 6.93
C LEU A 56 -6.52 3.10 6.76
N THR A 57 -5.83 1.97 6.86
CA THR A 57 -6.48 0.66 6.69
C THR A 57 -7.53 0.38 7.75
N LEU A 58 -7.31 0.82 9.00
CA LEU A 58 -8.32 0.72 10.07
C LEU A 58 -9.54 1.61 9.80
N LEU A 59 -9.32 2.84 9.33
CA LEU A 59 -10.41 3.76 8.98
C LEU A 59 -11.23 3.25 7.79
N GLU A 60 -10.59 2.71 6.76
CA GLU A 60 -11.25 2.06 5.62
C GLU A 60 -12.14 0.90 6.09
N ARG A 61 -11.64 0.07 7.01
CA ARG A 61 -12.42 -1.01 7.61
C ARG A 61 -13.58 -0.51 8.46
N SER A 62 -13.41 0.60 9.18
CA SER A 62 -14.49 1.21 9.98
C SER A 62 -15.70 1.63 9.13
N VAL A 63 -15.49 1.97 7.85
CA VAL A 63 -16.56 2.34 6.91
C VAL A 63 -17.01 1.21 5.99
N GLY A 64 -16.53 -0.02 6.21
CA GLY A 64 -17.00 -1.24 5.55
C GLY A 64 -16.20 -1.68 4.31
N ILE A 65 -15.01 -1.13 4.09
CA ILE A 65 -14.08 -1.60 3.05
C ILE A 65 -13.23 -2.74 3.63
N LYS A 66 -13.06 -3.84 2.90
CA LYS A 66 -12.21 -4.97 3.33
C LYS A 66 -10.75 -4.65 2.97
N SER A 67 -10.18 -3.67 3.66
CA SER A 67 -8.79 -3.24 3.47
C SER A 67 -7.82 -4.23 4.12
N ASP A 68 -6.78 -4.62 3.39
CA ASP A 68 -5.64 -5.45 3.80
C ASP A 68 -4.33 -4.71 3.50
N TRP A 69 -3.27 -5.07 4.22
CA TRP A 69 -1.93 -4.49 4.08
C TRP A 69 -0.87 -5.58 4.08
N ARG A 70 -0.13 -5.70 2.97
CA ARG A 70 0.96 -6.67 2.81
C ARG A 70 2.29 -5.99 2.50
N LEU A 71 3.36 -6.71 2.82
CA LEU A 71 4.72 -6.23 2.67
C LEU A 71 5.49 -7.08 1.66
N ILE A 72 6.34 -6.43 0.86
CA ILE A 72 7.42 -7.12 0.16
C ILE A 72 8.44 -7.63 1.17
N GLN A 73 8.77 -8.92 1.06
CA GLN A 73 9.90 -9.53 1.75
C GLN A 73 11.12 -9.45 0.84
N GLY A 74 12.14 -8.68 1.25
CA GLY A 74 13.35 -8.46 0.46
C GLY A 74 14.63 -8.71 1.25
N SER A 75 15.72 -9.00 0.54
CA SER A 75 17.06 -9.04 1.11
C SER A 75 17.62 -7.62 1.36
N PRO A 76 18.69 -7.48 2.17
CA PRO A 76 19.39 -6.19 2.32
C PRO A 76 19.84 -5.60 0.97
N ASP A 77 20.29 -6.44 0.04
CA ASP A 77 20.68 -6.01 -1.30
C ASP A 77 19.51 -5.45 -2.10
N PHE A 78 18.33 -6.08 -2.00
CA PHE A 78 17.10 -5.55 -2.61
C PHE A 78 16.76 -4.16 -2.05
N PHE A 79 16.82 -3.98 -0.73
CA PHE A 79 16.56 -2.67 -0.13
C PHE A 79 17.63 -1.63 -0.50
N SER A 80 18.89 -2.05 -0.68
CA SER A 80 19.97 -1.19 -1.19
C SER A 80 19.74 -0.75 -2.64
N VAL A 81 19.33 -1.67 -3.51
CA VAL A 81 18.99 -1.38 -4.92
C VAL A 81 17.78 -0.46 -5.00
N THR A 82 16.69 -0.80 -4.31
CA THR A 82 15.46 -0.02 -4.39
C THR A 82 15.59 1.37 -3.77
N LYS A 83 16.42 1.54 -2.73
CA LYS A 83 16.77 2.87 -2.22
C LYS A 83 17.50 3.72 -3.27
N LYS A 84 18.38 3.12 -4.07
CA LYS A 84 19.04 3.83 -5.19
C LYS A 84 18.02 4.20 -6.28
N ILE A 85 17.10 3.31 -6.62
CA ILE A 85 16.02 3.58 -7.58
C ILE A 85 15.15 4.75 -7.07
N HIS A 86 14.72 4.69 -5.81
CA HIS A 86 13.96 5.76 -5.16
C HIS A 86 14.68 7.10 -5.24
N ASN A 87 15.94 7.16 -4.84
CA ASN A 87 16.74 8.39 -4.90
C ASN A 87 16.93 8.89 -6.34
N ALA A 88 17.05 7.98 -7.31
CA ALA A 88 17.22 8.35 -8.71
C ALA A 88 15.95 8.96 -9.31
N LEU A 89 14.77 8.48 -8.91
CA LEU A 89 13.50 9.12 -9.27
C LEU A 89 13.41 10.56 -8.73
N GLN A 90 14.15 10.88 -7.66
CA GLN A 90 14.28 12.24 -7.10
C GLN A 90 15.50 13.00 -7.67
N GLY A 91 16.09 12.53 -8.78
CA GLY A 91 17.16 13.22 -9.49
C GLY A 91 18.59 12.80 -9.12
N ALA A 92 18.78 11.83 -8.22
CA ALA A 92 20.12 11.28 -7.99
C ALA A 92 20.61 10.45 -9.19
N SER A 93 21.93 10.34 -9.36
CA SER A 93 22.48 9.40 -10.34
C SER A 93 22.34 7.95 -9.86
N ILE A 94 22.07 7.05 -10.80
CA ILE A 94 22.07 5.61 -10.56
C ILE A 94 22.81 4.89 -11.67
N HIS A 95 23.70 3.99 -11.28
CA HIS A 95 24.24 2.99 -12.19
C HIS A 95 23.46 1.69 -12.00
N LEU A 96 22.44 1.48 -12.83
CA LEU A 96 21.56 0.32 -12.76
C LEU A 96 22.13 -0.81 -13.63
N THR A 97 22.91 -1.69 -13.01
CA THR A 97 23.54 -2.84 -13.68
C THR A 97 22.54 -3.98 -13.83
N ASP A 98 22.81 -4.92 -14.73
CA ASP A 98 21.97 -6.12 -14.93
C ASP A 98 21.77 -6.90 -13.62
N LEU A 99 22.83 -7.07 -12.82
CA LEU A 99 22.72 -7.71 -11.50
C LEU A 99 21.74 -6.99 -10.55
N LYS A 100 21.66 -5.65 -10.60
CA LYS A 100 20.73 -4.89 -9.73
C LYS A 100 19.29 -5.06 -10.21
N MET A 101 19.09 -5.10 -11.51
CA MET A 101 17.78 -5.39 -12.10
C MET A 101 17.34 -6.82 -11.78
N GLU A 102 18.24 -7.79 -11.90
CA GLU A 102 17.97 -9.18 -11.55
C GLU A 102 17.55 -9.31 -10.07
N ILE A 103 18.26 -8.68 -9.13
CA ILE A 103 17.87 -8.67 -7.71
C ILE A 103 16.48 -8.06 -7.52
N TYR A 104 16.20 -6.93 -8.19
CA TYR A 104 14.94 -6.22 -8.09
C TYR A 104 13.76 -7.05 -8.62
N GLU A 105 13.92 -7.69 -9.77
CA GLU A 105 12.92 -8.53 -10.41
C GLU A 105 12.75 -9.87 -9.68
N GLN A 106 13.84 -10.54 -9.33
CA GLN A 106 13.80 -11.84 -8.65
C GLN A 106 13.07 -11.76 -7.32
N VAL A 107 13.33 -10.74 -6.49
CA VAL A 107 12.63 -10.58 -5.22
C VAL A 107 11.13 -10.30 -5.44
N ASN A 108 10.78 -9.50 -6.43
CA ASN A 108 9.37 -9.25 -6.76
C ASN A 108 8.67 -10.52 -7.27
N LEU A 109 9.31 -11.31 -8.14
CA LEU A 109 8.79 -12.61 -8.59
C LEU A 109 8.54 -13.55 -7.41
N GLN A 110 9.51 -13.66 -6.49
CA GLN A 110 9.36 -14.52 -5.32
C GLN A 110 8.20 -14.07 -4.40
N ASN A 111 8.00 -12.75 -4.24
CA ASN A 111 6.85 -12.23 -3.52
C ASN A 111 5.54 -12.52 -4.28
N ALA A 112 5.55 -12.38 -5.61
CA ALA A 112 4.39 -12.68 -6.43
C ALA A 112 3.95 -14.15 -6.32
N ILE A 113 4.91 -15.08 -6.28
CA ILE A 113 4.61 -16.52 -6.11
C ILE A 113 4.00 -16.81 -4.73
N ARG A 114 4.38 -16.06 -3.68
CA ARG A 114 3.90 -16.28 -2.31
C ARG A 114 2.58 -15.58 -1.99
N MET A 115 2.23 -14.54 -2.75
CA MET A 115 1.05 -13.72 -2.48
C MET A 115 -0.13 -14.21 -3.32
N ASP A 116 -1.17 -14.71 -2.66
CA ASP A 116 -2.45 -14.94 -3.32
C ASP A 116 -3.26 -13.63 -3.37
N LEU A 117 -3.53 -13.13 -4.57
CA LEU A 117 -4.12 -11.81 -4.84
C LEU A 117 -5.53 -11.94 -5.45
N ASP A 118 -6.51 -12.32 -4.63
CA ASP A 118 -7.94 -12.25 -4.96
C ASP A 118 -8.58 -10.96 -4.40
N GLN A 119 -8.35 -9.84 -5.08
CA GLN A 119 -8.73 -8.49 -4.62
C GLN A 119 -9.49 -7.72 -5.71
N ASP A 120 -10.34 -6.78 -5.30
CA ASP A 120 -11.10 -5.91 -6.21
C ASP A 120 -10.29 -4.66 -6.62
N LEU A 121 -9.31 -4.27 -5.80
CA LEU A 121 -8.41 -3.16 -6.06
C LEU A 121 -7.06 -3.39 -5.36
N ILE A 122 -5.97 -3.17 -6.08
CA ILE A 122 -4.60 -3.28 -5.54
C ILE A 122 -3.92 -1.92 -5.64
N VAL A 123 -3.34 -1.45 -4.54
CA VAL A 123 -2.55 -0.21 -4.46
C VAL A 123 -1.10 -0.58 -4.12
N ILE A 124 -0.20 -0.25 -5.04
CA ILE A 124 1.25 -0.42 -4.87
C ILE A 124 1.83 0.91 -4.42
N HIS A 125 2.48 0.94 -3.27
CA HIS A 125 3.15 2.13 -2.75
C HIS A 125 4.65 2.10 -3.09
N ASP A 126 5.12 3.20 -3.66
CA ASP A 126 6.53 3.43 -4.02
C ASP A 126 7.12 2.42 -5.02
N PRO A 127 8.40 2.59 -5.43
CA PRO A 127 8.96 1.77 -6.50
C PRO A 127 9.21 0.31 -6.13
N GLN A 128 9.46 -0.02 -4.86
CA GLN A 128 9.93 -1.34 -4.44
C GLN A 128 9.08 -2.51 -4.95
N PRO A 129 7.72 -2.45 -4.89
CA PRO A 129 6.85 -3.55 -5.33
C PRO A 129 6.36 -3.42 -6.77
N LEU A 130 6.80 -2.41 -7.54
CA LEU A 130 6.26 -2.15 -8.88
C LEU A 130 6.30 -3.37 -9.83
N PRO A 131 7.38 -4.18 -9.87
CA PRO A 131 7.45 -5.32 -10.79
C PRO A 131 6.44 -6.41 -10.51
N LEU A 132 5.79 -6.45 -9.32
CA LEU A 132 4.72 -7.40 -9.02
C LEU A 132 3.68 -7.47 -10.15
N ILE A 133 3.32 -6.34 -10.74
CA ILE A 133 2.29 -6.25 -11.78
C ILE A 133 2.60 -7.09 -13.04
N GLN A 134 3.85 -7.48 -13.25
CA GLN A 134 4.28 -8.32 -14.37
C GLN A 134 3.99 -9.81 -14.14
N HIS A 135 3.74 -10.22 -12.90
CA HIS A 135 3.60 -11.62 -12.49
C HIS A 135 2.16 -12.03 -12.20
N TYR A 136 1.19 -11.14 -12.46
CA TYR A 136 -0.23 -11.42 -12.30
C TYR A 136 -1.01 -11.17 -13.58
N ARG A 137 -2.00 -12.03 -13.84
CA ARG A 137 -3.07 -11.69 -14.78
C ARG A 137 -3.93 -10.61 -14.14
N ARG A 138 -4.01 -9.45 -14.77
CA ARG A 138 -4.81 -8.32 -14.26
C ARG A 138 -6.31 -8.65 -14.35
N THR A 139 -6.88 -9.07 -13.23
CA THR A 139 -8.33 -9.31 -13.05
C THR A 139 -9.03 -8.10 -12.42
N CYS A 140 -8.26 -7.19 -11.82
CA CYS A 140 -8.74 -5.97 -11.17
C CYS A 140 -7.82 -4.78 -11.50
N PRO A 141 -8.24 -3.55 -11.17
CA PRO A 141 -7.39 -2.36 -11.30
C PRO A 141 -6.19 -2.39 -10.33
N TRP A 142 -5.05 -1.93 -10.83
CA TRP A 142 -3.83 -1.70 -10.05
C TRP A 142 -3.52 -0.21 -10.07
N VAL A 143 -3.32 0.38 -8.89
CA VAL A 143 -2.98 1.79 -8.72
C VAL A 143 -1.58 1.89 -8.17
N TRP A 144 -0.72 2.66 -8.84
CA TRP A 144 0.57 3.03 -8.28
C TRP A 144 0.45 4.34 -7.51
N ARG A 145 0.77 4.30 -6.22
CA ARG A 145 0.89 5.46 -5.35
C ARG A 145 2.36 5.78 -5.14
N CYS A 146 2.85 6.77 -5.88
CA CYS A 146 4.18 7.36 -5.71
C CYS A 146 4.18 8.32 -4.52
N HIS A 147 5.16 8.19 -3.62
CA HIS A 147 5.36 9.11 -2.48
C HIS A 147 6.68 9.88 -2.56
N VAL A 148 7.37 9.81 -3.69
CA VAL A 148 8.50 10.69 -4.01
C VAL A 148 8.02 11.92 -4.79
N ASP A 149 8.60 13.07 -4.45
CA ASP A 149 8.45 14.36 -5.13
C ASP A 149 9.53 14.57 -6.20
#